data_AF-Q4STF3-F1
#
_entry.id   AF-Q4STF3-F1
#
_cell.length_a   1.000
_cell.length_b   1.000
_cell.length_c   1.000
_cell.angle_alpha   90.00
_cell.angle_beta   90.00
_cell.angle_gamma   90.00
#
_symmetry.space_group_name_H-M   'P 1'
#
loop_
_entity.id
_entity.type
_entity.pdbx_description
1 polymer ?
#
loop_
_entity_poly.entity_id
_entity_poly.type
_entity_poly.pdbx_seq_one_letter_code
_entity_poly.pdbx_strand_id
1 'polypeptide(L)'
;QGDHTWATMLGQSVRLQPVSIQSLSELERARLQEVALYHLDERDLDFKISIPREVRKHRKSLRRRFDSFSKEKKERGEFVEAENLPRSRV
;
A
#
# COMPACT_ATOMS: atom_id res chain seq x y z
N GLN A 1 -27.28 0.26 -9.96
CA GLN A 1 -26.09 -0.40 -10.54
C GLN A 1 -25.54 0.55 -11.58
N GLY A 2 -24.36 1.13 -11.35
CA GLY A 2 -23.79 2.15 -12.25
C GLY A 2 -23.33 1.54 -13.57
N ASP A 3 -23.54 2.26 -14.67
CA ASP A 3 -23.06 1.85 -15.98
C ASP A 3 -21.57 2.22 -16.10
N HIS A 4 -20.70 1.21 -16.10
CA HIS A 4 -19.23 1.38 -16.14
C HIS A 4 -18.74 1.61 -17.57
N THR A 5 -19.33 2.58 -18.26
CA THR A 5 -19.03 2.84 -19.67
C THR A 5 -18.14 4.07 -19.80
N TRP A 6 -16.98 3.94 -20.45
CA TRP A 6 -16.06 5.04 -20.73
C TRP A 6 -16.04 5.35 -22.23
N ALA A 7 -16.31 6.60 -22.59
CA ALA A 7 -16.11 7.13 -23.93
C ALA A 7 -14.63 7.41 -24.23
N THR A 8 -14.09 6.80 -25.29
CA THR A 8 -12.74 7.09 -25.80
C THR A 8 -12.71 8.43 -26.54
N MET A 9 -11.50 8.95 -26.79
CA MET A 9 -11.32 10.19 -27.59
C MET A 9 -11.88 10.09 -29.02
N LEU A 10 -12.14 8.88 -29.51
CA LEU A 10 -12.71 8.61 -30.83
C LEU A 10 -14.23 8.42 -30.79
N GLY A 11 -14.88 8.69 -29.66
CA GLY A 11 -16.34 8.60 -29.49
C GLY A 11 -16.87 7.17 -29.31
N GLN A 12 -15.99 6.17 -29.17
CA GLN A 12 -16.40 4.79 -28.91
C GLN A 12 -16.66 4.59 -27.42
N SER A 13 -17.71 3.87 -27.08
CA SER A 13 -18.02 3.52 -25.69
C SER A 13 -17.44 2.15 -25.33
N VAL A 14 -16.59 2.10 -24.31
CA VAL A 14 -15.97 0.87 -23.80
C VAL A 14 -16.55 0.54 -22.44
N ARG A 15 -17.03 -0.69 -22.28
CA ARG A 15 -17.53 -1.17 -21.00
C ARG A 15 -16.37 -1.68 -20.15
N LEU A 16 -16.12 -1.00 -19.04
CA LEU A 16 -15.08 -1.35 -18.09
C LEU A 16 -15.58 -2.46 -17.16
N GLN A 17 -14.66 -3.36 -16.78
CA GLN A 17 -14.92 -4.35 -15.76
C GLN A 17 -14.46 -3.80 -14.40
N PRO A 18 -15.29 -3.92 -13.34
CA PRO A 18 -14.85 -3.57 -12.00
C PRO A 18 -13.73 -4.54 -11.58
N VAL A 19 -12.68 -3.99 -10.99
CA VAL A 19 -11.53 -4.75 -10.48
C VAL A 19 -11.45 -4.55 -8.98
N SER A 20 -11.08 -5.60 -8.24
CA SER A 20 -10.91 -5.48 -6.80
C SER A 20 -9.71 -4.58 -6.48
N ILE A 21 -9.84 -3.72 -5.47
CA ILE A 21 -8.69 -2.88 -5.04
C ILE A 21 -7.49 -3.76 -4.66
N GLN A 22 -7.75 -4.98 -4.17
CA GLN A 22 -6.74 -5.94 -3.73
C GLN A 22 -5.85 -6.48 -4.85
N SER A 23 -6.28 -6.42 -6.11
CA SER A 23 -5.42 -6.84 -7.24
C SER A 23 -4.52 -5.73 -7.76
N LEU A 24 -4.73 -4.47 -7.37
CA LEU A 24 -3.86 -3.35 -7.73
C LEU A 24 -2.53 -3.43 -6.97
N SER A 25 -1.44 -3.03 -7.61
CA SER A 25 -0.15 -2.80 -6.96
C SER A 25 -0.22 -1.62 -5.98
N GLU A 26 0.76 -1.54 -5.07
CA GLU A 26 0.85 -0.42 -4.11
C GLU A 26 0.93 0.94 -4.81
N LEU A 27 1.68 1.02 -5.91
CA LEU A 27 1.81 2.23 -6.71
C LEU A 27 0.48 2.63 -7.36
N GLU A 28 -0.25 1.67 -7.96
CA GLU A 28 -1.56 1.93 -8.56
C GLU A 28 -2.58 2.40 -7.52
N ARG A 29 -2.59 1.78 -6.33
CA ARG A 29 -3.45 2.24 -5.23
C ARG A 29 -3.07 3.65 -4.77
N ALA A 30 -1.78 3.95 -4.63
CA ALA A 30 -1.33 5.29 -4.27
C ALA A 30 -1.78 6.33 -5.31
N ARG A 31 -1.64 6.02 -6.59
CA ARG A 31 -2.08 6.91 -7.67
C ARG A 31 -3.60 7.08 -7.69
N LEU A 32 -4.36 6.00 -7.47
CA LEU A 32 -5.81 6.06 -7.35
C LEU A 32 -6.26 6.93 -6.17
N GLN A 33 -5.58 6.85 -5.03
CA GLN A 33 -5.86 7.70 -3.88
C GLN A 33 -5.62 9.19 -4.20
N GLU A 34 -4.55 9.53 -4.93
CA GLU A 34 -4.29 10.91 -5.35
C GLU A 34 -5.41 11.47 -6.24
N VAL A 35 -5.88 10.68 -7.23
CA VAL A 35 -6.97 11.09 -8.12
C VAL A 35 -8.30 11.20 -7.36
N ALA A 36 -8.57 10.25 -6.45
CA ALA A 36 -9.75 10.31 -5.60
C ALA A 36 -9.74 11.55 -4.70
N LEU A 37 -8.58 11.92 -4.14
CA LEU A 37 -8.45 13.13 -3.34
C LEU A 37 -8.72 14.38 -4.17
N TYR A 38 -8.17 14.48 -5.38
CA TYR A 38 -8.42 15.59 -6.29
C TYR A 38 -9.94 15.78 -6.53
N HIS A 39 -10.66 14.70 -6.84
CA HIS A 39 -12.10 14.78 -7.06
C HIS A 39 -12.91 15.06 -5.80
N LEU A 40 -12.41 14.70 -4.61
CA LEU A 40 -13.04 15.07 -3.34
C LEU A 40 -12.82 16.54 -3.02
N ASP A 41 -11.64 17.09 -3.33
CA ASP A 41 -11.35 18.52 -3.19
C ASP A 41 -12.17 19.39 -4.17
N GLU A 42 -12.51 18.85 -5.35
CA GLU A 42 -13.45 19.51 -6.29
C GLU A 42 -14.90 19.53 -5.80
N ARG A 43 -15.24 18.70 -4.81
CA ARG A 43 -16.55 18.76 -4.15
C ARG A 43 -16.42 19.79 -3.02
N ASP A 44 -17.34 20.75 -2.98
CA ASP A 44 -17.42 21.76 -1.91
C ASP A 44 -17.90 21.10 -0.61
N LEU A 45 -17.00 20.33 0.02
CA LEU A 45 -17.23 19.63 1.27
C LEU A 45 -16.99 20.60 2.42
N ASP A 46 -17.89 20.61 3.40
CA ASP A 46 -17.75 21.42 4.63
C ASP A 46 -16.52 21.02 5.49
N PHE A 47 -15.79 19.98 5.10
CA PHE A 47 -14.63 19.46 5.82
C PHE A 47 -13.50 19.08 4.87
N LYS A 48 -12.27 19.25 5.34
CA LYS A 48 -11.07 18.94 4.58
C LYS A 48 -10.71 17.45 4.70
N ILE A 49 -10.69 16.75 3.58
CA ILE A 49 -10.14 15.39 3.49
C ILE A 49 -8.67 15.50 3.15
N SER A 50 -7.82 14.66 3.76
CA SER A 50 -6.41 14.58 3.40
C SER A 50 -5.88 13.17 3.60
N ILE A 51 -4.98 12.74 2.71
CA ILE A 51 -4.27 11.48 2.86
C ILE A 51 -3.10 11.71 3.81
N PRO A 52 -3.03 11.01 4.96
CA PRO A 52 -1.88 11.10 5.84
C PRO A 52 -0.62 10.69 5.08
N ARG A 53 0.26 11.64 4.81
CA ARG A 53 1.59 11.32 4.29
C ARG A 53 2.35 10.68 5.43
N GLU A 54 2.91 9.51 5.22
CA GLU A 54 3.74 8.85 6.21
C GLU A 54 4.93 9.76 6.51
N VAL A 55 4.82 10.54 7.59
CA VAL A 55 5.89 11.36 8.11
C VAL A 55 6.88 10.35 8.64
N ARG A 56 7.88 10.00 7.81
CA ARG A 56 8.97 9.10 8.15
C ARG A 56 9.60 9.58 9.46
N LYS A 57 9.09 9.12 10.60
CA LYS A 57 9.68 9.37 11.90
C LYS A 57 11.09 8.82 11.79
N HIS A 58 12.00 9.76 11.91
CA HIS A 58 13.40 9.73 11.52
C HIS A 58 14.06 8.37 11.78
N ARG A 59 14.75 7.85 10.75
CA ARG A 59 15.55 6.59 10.64
C ARG A 59 16.58 6.33 11.76
N LYS A 60 16.54 7.08 12.88
CA LYS A 60 17.38 6.94 14.07
C LYS A 60 17.08 5.66 14.86
N SER A 61 15.84 5.17 14.87
CA SER A 61 15.49 3.93 15.59
C SER A 61 16.00 2.68 14.86
N LEU A 62 16.00 2.67 13.53
CA LEU A 62 16.48 1.54 12.72
C LEU A 62 17.99 1.31 12.86
N ARG A 63 18.81 2.37 12.79
CA ARG A 63 20.26 2.26 13.04
C ARG A 63 20.56 1.70 14.43
N ARG A 64 19.87 2.20 15.47
CA ARG A 64 20.01 1.67 16.84
C ARG A 64 19.66 0.18 16.95
N ARG A 65 18.62 -0.30 16.27
CA ARG A 65 18.26 -1.73 16.29
C ARG A 65 19.37 -2.60 15.68
N PHE A 66 20.00 -2.16 14.58
CA PHE A 66 21.09 -2.91 13.95
C PHE A 66 22.38 -2.90 14.78
N ASP A 67 22.73 -1.76 15.38
CA ASP A 67 23.90 -1.64 16.27
C ASP A 67 23.75 -2.51 17.53
N SER A 68 22.52 -2.71 18.00
CA SER A 68 22.21 -3.61 19.13
C SER A 68 22.39 -5.08 18.77
N PHE A 69 21.96 -5.48 17.56
CA PHE A 69 22.15 -6.85 17.04
C PHE A 69 23.62 -7.22 16.86
N SER A 70 24.46 -6.26 16.47
CA SER A 70 25.88 -6.49 16.27
C SER A 70 26.65 -6.79 17.58
N LYS A 71 26.07 -6.50 18.76
CA LYS A 71 26.63 -6.88 20.07
C LYS A 71 26.10 -8.21 20.61
N GLU A 72 24.99 -8.74 20.10
CA GLU A 72 24.40 -10.00 20.60
C GLU A 72 25.02 -11.26 19.94
N LYS A 73 25.74 -11.11 18.82
CA LYS A 73 26.44 -12.22 18.14
C LYS A 73 27.68 -12.79 18.86
N LYS A 74 27.83 -12.55 20.17
CA LYS A 74 28.83 -13.25 21.01
C LYS A 74 28.21 -14.17 22.08
N GLU A 75 26.89 -14.14 22.31
CA GLU A 75 26.30 -14.87 23.45
C GLU A 75 25.17 -15.86 23.15
N ARG A 76 24.79 -16.09 21.88
CA ARG A 76 23.84 -17.16 21.56
C ARG A 76 24.36 -18.07 20.47
N GLY A 77 25.17 -19.05 20.90
CA GLY A 77 24.98 -20.40 20.37
C GLY A 77 23.55 -20.85 20.73
N GLU A 78 22.92 -21.54 19.78
CA GLU A 78 21.72 -22.36 19.99
C GLU A 78 20.41 -21.62 20.29
N PHE A 79 19.68 -21.23 19.24
CA PHE A 79 18.29 -21.67 19.02
C PHE A 79 17.81 -21.20 17.64
N VAL A 80 17.67 -22.14 16.70
CA VAL A 80 16.92 -21.93 15.46
C VAL A 80 15.86 -23.01 15.44
N GLU A 81 14.70 -22.72 16.04
CA GLU A 81 13.55 -23.64 16.01
C GLU A 81 12.41 -23.01 15.20
N ALA A 82 12.37 -23.46 13.95
CA ALA A 82 11.17 -23.84 13.19
C ALA A 82 9.92 -22.94 13.22
N GLU A 83 9.93 -21.84 12.45
CA GLU A 83 8.67 -21.25 11.91
C GLU A 83 8.72 -21.01 10.38
N ASN A 84 9.64 -21.66 9.66
CA ASN A 84 9.70 -21.62 8.19
C ASN A 84 9.54 -23.02 7.57
N LEU A 85 8.41 -23.68 7.86
CA LEU A 85 7.99 -24.84 7.07
C LEU A 85 6.95 -24.38 6.04
N PRO A 86 7.21 -24.49 4.71
CA PRO A 86 6.21 -24.16 3.71
C PRO A 86 5.07 -25.18 3.82
N ARG A 87 3.83 -24.72 4.03
CA ARG A 87 2.64 -25.58 3.94
C ARG A 87 2.41 -25.96 2.47
N SER A 88 3.08 -27.01 2.01
CA SER A 88 2.74 -27.70 0.77
C SER A 88 1.43 -28.47 0.97
N ARG A 89 0.53 -28.29 0.00
CA ARG A 89 -0.86 -28.76 -0.10
C ARG A 89 -1.03 -30.27 0.14
N VAL A 90 -2.23 -30.61 0.63
CA VAL A 90 -2.94 -31.86 0.32
C VAL A 90 -4.22 -31.47 -0.40
#